data_AF-A0A2A2Y5B3-F1
#
_entry.id   AF-A0A2A2Y5B3-F1
#
_cell.length_a   1.000
_cell.length_b   1.000
_cell.length_c   1.000
_cell.angle_alpha   90.00
_cell.angle_beta   90.00
_cell.angle_gamma   90.00
#
_symmetry.space_group_name_H-M   'P 1'
#
loop_
_entity.id
_entity.type
_entity.pdbx_description
1 polymer ?
#
loop_
_entity_poly.entity_id
_entity_poly.type
_entity_poly.pdbx_seq_one_letter_code
_entity_poly.pdbx_strand_id
1 'polypeptide(L)'
;MVPSLPIVDPAVGKTPDKTWKSRFRSWIVNPILDQLKRGITPEKLSWTIALGITLGIFPIMGSTSLVCLFFGWLLKLNQAILHTFRSLSYPLHLALILVFIRLGQQLNGSPLISLSVPEMMTRFKDSPLQFGRDFGMAALHGIEAWAIAAIILIPLIRMVSLPLLKKLIRKKEVTP
;
A
#
# COMPACT_ATOMS: atom_id res chain seq x y z
N MET A 1 20.08 25.15 63.14
CA MET A 1 19.32 23.96 62.69
C MET A 1 18.92 24.19 61.23
N VAL A 2 19.62 23.54 60.31
CA VAL A 2 19.41 23.69 58.85
C VAL A 2 18.37 22.66 58.42
N PRO A 3 17.28 23.02 57.73
CA PRO A 3 16.39 22.04 57.12
C PRO A 3 17.10 21.43 55.90
N SER A 4 17.35 20.12 55.93
CA SER A 4 17.86 19.36 54.79
C SER A 4 16.83 19.35 53.66
N LEU A 5 17.19 19.91 52.50
CA LEU A 5 16.40 19.84 51.26
C LEU A 5 16.27 18.37 50.81
N PRO A 6 15.11 17.95 50.27
CA PRO A 6 14.96 16.62 49.69
C PRO A 6 15.81 16.52 48.43
N ILE A 7 16.69 15.51 48.38
CA ILE A 7 17.43 15.12 47.18
C ILE A 7 16.41 14.56 46.19
N VAL A 8 16.16 15.28 45.09
CA VAL A 8 15.40 14.76 43.95
C VAL A 8 16.30 13.77 43.23
N ASP A 9 16.02 12.48 43.39
CA ASP A 9 16.70 11.41 42.64
C ASP A 9 16.47 11.59 41.13
N PRO A 10 17.52 11.64 40.28
CA PRO A 10 17.40 11.81 38.84
C PRO A 10 17.05 10.50 38.10
N ALA A 11 16.63 9.45 38.81
CA ALA A 11 16.38 8.13 38.25
C ALA A 11 15.02 8.04 37.53
N VAL A 12 15.01 8.51 36.27
CA VAL A 12 14.62 7.69 35.11
C VAL A 12 13.34 6.86 35.31
N GLY A 13 12.20 7.55 35.36
CA GLY A 13 10.86 6.98 35.16
C GLY A 13 10.36 7.18 33.73
N LYS A 14 11.18 6.88 32.70
CA LYS A 14 10.67 6.64 31.35
C LYS A 14 10.93 5.17 31.05
N THR A 15 9.87 4.39 30.89
CA THR A 15 9.91 3.12 30.17
C THR A 15 9.37 3.36 28.75
N PRO A 16 10.19 3.77 27.76
CA PRO A 16 9.73 3.90 26.40
C PRO A 16 10.21 2.67 25.59
N ASP A 17 9.55 1.52 25.69
CA ASP A 17 9.97 0.39 24.83
C ASP A 17 8.92 -0.63 24.39
N LYS A 18 7.61 -0.38 24.51
CA LYS A 18 6.65 -0.98 23.55
C LYS A 18 6.69 -0.21 22.24
N THR A 19 7.87 -0.29 21.63
CA THR A 19 8.34 0.26 20.37
C THR A 19 7.24 0.28 19.31
N TRP A 20 7.09 1.41 18.62
CA TRP A 20 6.14 1.65 17.51
C TRP A 20 5.91 0.45 16.57
N LYS A 21 6.96 -0.36 16.35
CA LYS A 21 6.92 -1.65 15.64
C LYS A 21 5.83 -2.61 16.16
N SER A 22 5.63 -2.73 17.47
CA SER A 22 4.60 -3.57 18.08
C SER A 22 3.18 -3.07 17.78
N ARG A 23 2.97 -1.75 17.76
CA ARG A 23 1.67 -1.14 17.44
C ARG A 23 1.32 -1.26 15.96
N PHE A 24 2.30 -1.04 15.07
CA PHE A 24 2.11 -1.24 13.64
C PHE A 24 1.84 -2.71 13.30
N ARG A 25 2.61 -3.62 13.91
CA ARG A 25 2.40 -5.06 13.75
C ARG A 25 1.01 -5.49 14.22
N SER A 26 0.55 -5.06 15.39
CA SER A 26 -0.79 -5.44 15.87
C SER A 26 -1.90 -4.85 14.98
N TRP A 27 -1.73 -3.63 14.48
CA TRP A 27 -2.71 -2.99 13.58
C TRP A 27 -2.86 -3.71 12.25
N ILE A 28 -1.79 -4.27 11.66
CA ILE A 28 -1.88 -5.05 10.42
C ILE A 28 -2.24 -6.51 10.69
N VAL A 29 -1.62 -7.14 11.68
CA VAL A 29 -1.73 -8.58 11.91
C VAL A 29 -3.08 -8.96 12.52
N ASN A 30 -3.64 -8.14 13.43
CA ASN A 30 -4.90 -8.50 14.10
C ASN A 30 -6.08 -8.56 13.11
N PRO A 31 -6.31 -7.58 12.21
CA PRO A 31 -7.37 -7.69 11.21
C PRO A 31 -7.21 -8.91 10.32
N ILE A 32 -5.98 -9.22 9.90
CA ILE A 32 -5.66 -10.42 9.09
C ILE A 32 -6.06 -11.69 9.85
N LEU A 33 -5.65 -11.80 11.11
CA LEU A 33 -5.95 -12.97 11.93
C LEU A 33 -7.46 -13.09 12.22
N ASP A 34 -8.16 -11.98 12.44
CA ASP A 34 -9.60 -12.00 12.66
C ASP A 34 -10.35 -12.45 11.40
N GLN A 35 -9.87 -12.09 10.21
CA GLN A 35 -10.43 -12.60 8.95
C GLN A 35 -10.16 -14.10 8.76
N LEU A 36 -8.97 -14.59 9.11
CA LEU A 36 -8.66 -16.03 9.07
C LEU A 36 -9.54 -16.82 10.06
N LYS A 37 -9.79 -16.29 11.26
CA LYS A 37 -10.73 -16.87 12.23
C LYS A 37 -12.17 -16.93 11.73
N ARG A 38 -12.56 -16.01 10.84
CA ARG A 38 -13.88 -15.99 10.18
C ARG A 38 -13.98 -16.97 9.01
N GLY A 39 -13.00 -17.88 8.85
CA GLY A 39 -13.02 -18.96 7.85
C GLY A 39 -12.45 -18.58 6.49
N ILE A 40 -11.82 -17.40 6.34
CA ILE A 40 -11.13 -17.05 5.10
C ILE A 40 -9.84 -17.85 5.00
N THR A 41 -9.62 -18.51 3.85
CA THR A 41 -8.40 -19.30 3.63
C THR A 41 -7.16 -18.41 3.41
N PRO A 42 -5.96 -18.85 3.82
CA PRO A 42 -4.69 -18.17 3.51
C PRO A 42 -4.50 -17.89 2.01
N GLU A 43 -4.98 -18.80 1.16
CA GLU A 43 -4.91 -18.72 -0.29
C GLU A 43 -5.74 -17.54 -0.82
N LYS A 44 -6.97 -17.34 -0.33
CA LYS A 44 -7.82 -16.22 -0.73
C LYS A 44 -7.30 -14.90 -0.18
N LEU A 45 -6.79 -14.91 1.05
CA LEU A 45 -6.24 -13.72 1.68
C LEU A 45 -4.94 -13.25 0.99
N SER A 46 -4.04 -14.16 0.61
CA SER A 46 -2.83 -13.81 -0.14
C SER A 46 -3.12 -13.21 -1.51
N TRP A 47 -4.17 -13.66 -2.22
CA TRP A 47 -4.66 -13.00 -3.44
C TRP A 47 -5.15 -11.58 -3.15
N THR A 48 -5.91 -11.41 -2.06
CA THR A 48 -6.41 -10.10 -1.63
C THR A 48 -5.27 -9.13 -1.32
N ILE A 49 -4.21 -9.60 -0.65
CA ILE A 49 -3.01 -8.81 -0.35
C ILE A 49 -2.26 -8.43 -1.63
N ALA A 50 -1.99 -9.41 -2.51
CA ALA A 50 -1.25 -9.19 -3.74
C ALA A 50 -1.93 -8.17 -4.66
N LEU A 51 -3.25 -8.29 -4.81
CA LEU A 51 -4.04 -7.34 -5.59
C LEU A 51 -4.18 -6.00 -4.87
N GLY A 52 -4.36 -5.97 -3.55
CA GLY A 52 -4.45 -4.72 -2.79
C GLY A 52 -3.21 -3.85 -2.94
N ILE A 53 -2.02 -4.47 -2.91
CA ILE A 53 -0.76 -3.78 -3.14
C ILE A 53 -0.61 -3.36 -4.61
N THR A 54 -0.78 -4.29 -5.55
CA THR A 54 -0.51 -4.03 -6.98
C THR A 54 -1.49 -3.02 -7.58
N LEU A 55 -2.79 -3.15 -7.30
CA LEU A 55 -3.81 -2.19 -7.72
C LEU A 55 -3.67 -0.87 -6.94
N GLY A 56 -3.14 -0.92 -5.71
CA GLY A 56 -2.90 0.27 -4.89
C GLY A 56 -1.83 1.21 -5.43
N ILE A 57 -0.92 0.70 -6.28
CA ILE A 57 0.12 1.48 -6.97
C ILE A 57 -0.24 1.79 -8.44
N PHE A 58 -1.50 1.61 -8.84
CA PHE A 58 -1.97 1.94 -10.19
C PHE A 58 -1.74 3.42 -10.49
N PRO A 59 -1.07 3.79 -11.61
CA PRO A 59 -0.40 5.09 -11.79
C PRO A 59 -1.34 6.24 -12.17
N ILE A 60 -2.59 6.22 -11.68
CA ILE A 60 -3.59 7.25 -11.94
C ILE A 60 -4.20 7.67 -10.61
N MET A 61 -3.89 8.91 -10.22
CA MET A 61 -4.41 9.54 -9.00
C MET A 61 -5.95 9.52 -8.98
N GLY A 62 -6.52 9.25 -7.81
CA GLY A 62 -7.97 9.23 -7.61
C GLY A 62 -8.71 8.00 -8.13
N SER A 63 -8.21 7.32 -9.16
CA SER A 63 -8.89 6.15 -9.76
C SER A 63 -8.64 4.84 -9.02
N THR A 64 -7.55 4.74 -8.24
CA THR A 64 -7.14 3.48 -7.60
C THR A 64 -8.22 2.91 -6.66
N SER A 65 -9.12 3.75 -6.14
CA SER A 65 -10.28 3.31 -5.33
C SER A 65 -11.24 2.49 -6.14
N LEU A 66 -11.58 3.01 -7.31
CA LEU A 66 -12.56 2.40 -8.20
C LEU A 66 -11.99 1.11 -8.78
N VAL A 67 -10.71 1.12 -9.16
CA VAL A 67 -10.00 -0.07 -9.65
C VAL A 67 -10.00 -1.16 -8.57
N CYS A 68 -9.58 -0.85 -7.34
CA CYS A 68 -9.62 -1.84 -6.26
C CYS A 68 -11.03 -2.32 -5.95
N LEU A 69 -12.02 -1.43 -5.88
CA LEU A 69 -13.40 -1.81 -5.61
C LEU A 69 -13.94 -2.75 -6.69
N PHE A 70 -13.71 -2.41 -7.96
CA PHE A 70 -14.14 -3.19 -9.12
C PHE A 70 -13.53 -4.59 -9.11
N PHE A 71 -12.20 -4.71 -9.02
CA PHE A 71 -11.54 -6.02 -8.98
C PHE A 71 -11.84 -6.80 -7.69
N GLY A 72 -11.98 -6.10 -6.56
CA GLY A 72 -12.39 -6.71 -5.30
C GLY A 72 -13.78 -7.34 -5.39
N TRP A 73 -14.71 -6.67 -6.08
CA TRP A 73 -16.07 -7.19 -6.31
C TRP A 73 -16.05 -8.35 -7.31
N LEU A 74 -15.38 -8.15 -8.46
CA LEU A 74 -15.29 -9.14 -9.54
C LEU A 74 -14.70 -10.47 -9.06
N LEU A 75 -13.64 -10.41 -8.25
CA LEU A 75 -12.93 -11.58 -7.73
C LEU A 75 -13.44 -12.03 -6.35
N LYS A 76 -14.54 -11.44 -5.86
CA LYS A 76 -15.17 -11.74 -4.57
C LYS A 76 -14.17 -11.72 -3.39
N LEU A 77 -13.28 -10.73 -3.39
CA LEU A 77 -12.22 -10.55 -2.40
C LEU A 77 -12.73 -9.84 -1.14
N ASN A 78 -11.94 -9.89 -0.08
CA ASN A 78 -12.24 -9.16 1.15
C ASN A 78 -11.94 -7.67 0.96
N GLN A 79 -12.98 -6.86 0.80
CA GLN A 79 -12.84 -5.42 0.54
C GLN A 79 -12.08 -4.67 1.64
N ALA A 80 -12.32 -5.00 2.92
CA ALA A 80 -11.64 -4.33 4.03
C ALA A 80 -10.13 -4.57 3.98
N ILE A 81 -9.71 -5.82 3.75
CA ILE A 81 -8.28 -6.14 3.63
C ILE A 81 -7.69 -5.54 2.35
N LEU A 82 -8.40 -5.64 1.22
CA LEU A 82 -7.96 -5.08 -0.06
C LEU A 82 -7.66 -3.58 0.06
N HIS A 83 -8.59 -2.82 0.61
CA HIS A 83 -8.43 -1.38 0.82
C HIS A 83 -7.38 -1.06 1.90
N THR A 84 -7.19 -1.91 2.90
CA THR A 84 -6.10 -1.76 3.88
C THR A 84 -4.74 -1.82 3.19
N PHE A 85 -4.50 -2.84 2.38
CA PHE A 85 -3.22 -3.02 1.68
C PHE A 85 -3.00 -1.99 0.57
N ARG A 86 -4.08 -1.52 -0.06
CA ARG A 86 -4.03 -0.35 -0.93
C ARG A 86 -3.55 0.89 -0.18
N SER A 87 -4.16 1.21 0.97
CA SER A 87 -3.78 2.39 1.76
C SER A 87 -2.34 2.31 2.25
N LEU A 88 -1.87 1.12 2.64
CA LEU A 88 -0.47 0.86 2.95
C LEU A 88 0.48 1.11 1.78
N SER A 89 -0.01 0.90 0.55
CA SER A 89 0.76 1.10 -0.67
C SER A 89 0.75 2.55 -1.15
N TYR A 90 0.03 3.46 -0.49
CA TYR A 90 -0.07 4.85 -0.92
C TYR A 90 1.28 5.60 -0.99
N PRO A 91 2.20 5.46 -0.03
CA PRO A 91 3.53 6.07 -0.15
C PRO A 91 4.30 5.54 -1.36
N LEU A 92 4.19 4.23 -1.62
CA LEU A 92 4.81 3.58 -2.76
C LEU A 92 4.18 4.04 -4.08
N HIS A 93 2.85 4.20 -4.12
CA HIS A 93 2.12 4.73 -5.27
C HIS A 93 2.63 6.12 -5.64
N LEU A 94 2.81 7.02 -4.66
CA LEU A 94 3.30 8.37 -4.91
C LEU A 94 4.75 8.38 -5.47
N ALA A 95 5.59 7.44 -5.01
CA ALA A 95 6.95 7.29 -5.55
C ALA A 95 6.94 6.68 -6.95
N LEU A 96 6.09 5.69 -7.21
CA LEU A 96 6.10 4.91 -8.46
C LEU A 96 5.29 5.53 -9.60
N ILE A 97 4.38 6.46 -9.34
CA ILE A 97 3.56 7.06 -10.39
C ILE A 97 4.41 7.67 -11.52
N LEU A 98 5.43 8.45 -11.15
CA LEU A 98 6.37 9.04 -12.11
C LEU A 98 7.25 7.98 -12.78
N VAL A 99 7.60 6.93 -12.04
CA VAL A 99 8.40 5.82 -12.58
C VAL A 99 7.62 5.11 -13.68
N PHE A 100 6.36 4.75 -13.45
CA PHE A 100 5.53 4.09 -14.46
C PHE A 100 5.28 4.97 -15.67
N ILE A 101 4.95 6.26 -15.49
CA ILE A 101 4.77 7.18 -16.60
C ILE A 101 6.03 7.25 -17.47
N ARG A 102 7.21 7.42 -16.85
CA ARG A 102 8.48 7.50 -17.58
C ARG A 102 8.82 6.19 -18.28
N LEU A 103 8.65 5.05 -17.60
CA LEU A 103 8.87 3.74 -18.22
C LEU A 103 7.96 3.54 -19.42
N GLY A 104 6.67 3.88 -19.30
CA GLY A 104 5.73 3.82 -20.40
C GLY A 104 6.15 4.70 -21.58
N GLN A 105 6.57 5.94 -21.31
CA GLN A 105 7.06 6.83 -22.36
C GLN A 105 8.31 6.28 -23.06
N GLN A 106 9.22 5.68 -22.30
CA GLN A 106 10.41 5.01 -22.86
C GLN A 106 10.04 3.81 -23.72
N LEU A 107 9.10 2.97 -23.27
CA LEU A 107 8.61 1.82 -24.04
C LEU A 107 8.01 2.24 -25.39
N ASN A 108 7.38 3.42 -25.44
CA ASN A 108 6.71 3.94 -26.63
C ASN A 108 7.54 4.97 -27.42
N GLY A 109 8.79 5.27 -27.02
CA GLY A 109 9.62 6.29 -27.66
C GLY A 109 9.06 7.72 -27.57
N SER A 110 8.20 8.00 -26.59
CA SER A 110 7.56 9.31 -26.39
C SER A 110 8.46 10.28 -25.62
N PRO A 111 8.35 11.60 -25.86
CA PRO A 111 9.07 12.60 -25.06
C PRO A 111 8.77 12.48 -23.57
N LEU A 112 9.82 12.51 -22.75
CA LEU A 112 9.69 12.46 -21.29
C LEU A 112 9.07 13.75 -20.77
N ILE A 113 8.01 13.62 -19.98
CA ILE A 113 7.36 14.78 -19.36
C ILE A 113 8.13 15.15 -18.09
N SER A 114 8.67 16.36 -18.06
CA SER A 114 9.45 16.91 -16.95
C SER A 114 8.58 17.55 -15.86
N LEU A 115 7.40 16.99 -15.57
CA LEU A 115 6.48 17.54 -14.58
C LEU A 115 6.62 16.83 -13.23
N SER A 116 6.59 17.64 -12.17
CA SER A 116 6.50 17.16 -10.80
C SER A 116 5.05 16.84 -10.41
N VAL A 117 4.85 16.00 -9.39
CA VAL A 117 3.49 15.67 -8.90
C VAL A 117 2.68 16.91 -8.47
N PRO A 118 3.26 17.89 -7.74
CA PRO A 118 2.54 19.11 -7.39
C PRO A 118 2.06 19.91 -8.62
N GLU A 119 2.90 19.98 -9.65
CA GLU A 119 2.57 20.74 -10.86
C GLU A 119 1.45 20.08 -11.67
N MET A 120 1.46 18.74 -11.79
CA MET A 120 0.34 18.00 -12.36
C MET A 120 -0.96 18.25 -11.61
N MET A 121 -0.90 18.34 -10.27
CA MET A 121 -2.07 18.60 -9.43
C MET A 121 -2.63 20.02 -9.66
N THR A 122 -1.77 21.03 -9.80
CA THR A 122 -2.19 22.40 -10.12
C THR A 122 -2.86 22.47 -11.48
N ARG A 123 -2.24 21.91 -12.52
CA ARG A 123 -2.80 21.88 -13.88
C ARG A 123 -4.15 21.14 -13.96
N PHE A 124 -4.28 20.05 -13.21
CA PHE A 124 -5.54 19.32 -13.12
C PHE A 124 -6.65 20.18 -12.47
N LYS A 125 -6.34 20.94 -11.42
CA LYS A 125 -7.31 21.82 -10.75
C LYS A 125 -7.75 22.98 -11.64
N ASP A 126 -6.82 23.55 -12.41
CA ASP A 126 -7.11 24.70 -13.28
C ASP A 126 -8.01 24.30 -14.46
N SER A 127 -7.75 23.15 -15.09
CA SER A 127 -8.52 22.69 -16.24
C SER A 127 -8.45 21.16 -16.43
N PRO A 128 -9.35 20.38 -15.80
CA PRO A 128 -9.34 18.91 -15.88
C PRO A 128 -9.44 18.37 -17.32
N LEU A 129 -10.25 19.02 -18.17
CA LEU A 129 -10.44 18.58 -19.55
C LEU A 129 -9.19 18.80 -20.41
N GLN A 130 -8.51 19.94 -20.24
CA GLN A 130 -7.26 20.22 -20.94
C GLN A 130 -6.15 19.31 -20.43
N PHE A 131 -6.06 19.11 -19.12
CA PHE A 131 -5.14 18.16 -18.51
C PHE A 131 -5.31 16.75 -19.11
N GLY A 132 -6.55 16.28 -19.28
CA GLY A 132 -6.83 14.99 -19.92
C GLY A 132 -6.35 14.92 -21.37
N ARG A 133 -6.43 16.02 -22.13
CA ARG A 133 -5.93 16.07 -23.52
C ARG A 133 -4.40 16.09 -23.58
N ASP A 134 -3.76 16.85 -22.71
CA ASP A 134 -2.31 17.05 -22.69
C ASP A 134 -1.57 15.84 -22.12
N PHE A 135 -2.15 15.19 -21.09
CA PHE A 135 -1.50 14.13 -20.32
C PHE A 135 -2.16 12.76 -20.48
N GLY A 136 -3.26 12.65 -21.21
CA GLY A 136 -4.00 11.39 -21.39
C GLY A 136 -3.14 10.27 -21.98
N MET A 137 -2.32 10.59 -23.00
CA MET A 137 -1.40 9.61 -23.59
C MET A 137 -0.30 9.18 -22.61
N ALA A 138 0.25 10.11 -21.83
CA ALA A 138 1.24 9.78 -20.81
C ALA A 138 0.66 8.91 -19.70
N ALA A 139 -0.60 9.15 -19.32
CA ALA A 139 -1.35 8.29 -18.42
C ALA A 139 -1.53 6.86 -18.99
N LEU A 140 -1.88 6.73 -20.27
CA LEU A 140 -1.99 5.43 -20.94
C LEU A 140 -0.66 4.68 -20.97
N HIS A 141 0.43 5.34 -21.32
CA HIS A 141 1.78 4.77 -21.26
C HIS A 141 2.13 4.31 -19.82
N GLY A 142 1.78 5.10 -18.81
CA GLY A 142 1.97 4.71 -17.42
C GLY A 142 1.17 3.45 -17.05
N ILE A 143 -0.10 3.37 -17.47
CA ILE A 143 -0.97 2.21 -17.26
C ILE A 143 -0.37 0.97 -17.93
N GLU A 144 0.15 1.08 -19.15
CA GLU A 144 0.80 0.00 -19.87
C GLU A 144 2.01 -0.54 -19.11
N ALA A 145 2.94 0.34 -18.72
CA ALA A 145 4.12 -0.05 -17.94
C ALA A 145 3.73 -0.71 -16.61
N TRP A 146 2.71 -0.18 -15.93
CA TRP A 146 2.16 -0.79 -14.73
C TRP A 146 1.53 -2.16 -15.01
N ALA A 147 0.79 -2.34 -16.11
CA ALA A 147 0.14 -3.60 -16.45
C ALA A 147 1.18 -4.70 -16.68
N ILE A 148 2.28 -4.37 -17.37
CA ILE A 148 3.43 -5.28 -17.53
C ILE A 148 4.04 -5.62 -16.17
N ALA A 149 4.28 -4.62 -15.32
CA ALA A 149 4.80 -4.85 -13.98
C ALA A 149 3.85 -5.69 -13.11
N ALA A 150 2.53 -5.52 -13.24
CA ALA A 150 1.52 -6.22 -12.46
C ALA A 150 1.56 -7.74 -12.69
N ILE A 151 1.87 -8.19 -13.91
CA ILE A 151 2.05 -9.61 -14.26
C ILE A 151 3.12 -10.25 -13.37
N ILE A 152 4.17 -9.51 -13.01
CA ILE A 152 5.28 -9.97 -12.17
C ILE A 152 4.99 -9.73 -10.68
N LEU A 153 4.47 -8.54 -10.33
CA LEU A 153 4.25 -8.14 -8.94
C LEU A 153 3.22 -9.00 -8.22
N ILE A 154 2.10 -9.33 -8.87
CA ILE A 154 1.04 -10.14 -8.26
C ILE A 154 1.55 -11.52 -7.80
N PRO A 155 2.16 -12.36 -8.66
CA PRO A 155 2.67 -13.66 -8.23
C PRO A 155 3.80 -13.53 -7.22
N LEU A 156 4.69 -12.53 -7.37
CA LEU A 156 5.78 -12.31 -6.43
C LEU A 156 5.27 -11.99 -5.01
N ILE A 157 4.33 -11.05 -4.89
CA ILE A 157 3.73 -10.68 -3.61
C ILE A 157 2.93 -11.85 -3.03
N ARG A 158 2.23 -12.61 -3.88
CA ARG A 158 1.52 -13.82 -3.45
C ARG A 158 2.47 -14.88 -2.89
N MET A 159 3.58 -15.12 -3.57
CA MET A 159 4.60 -16.09 -3.18
C MET A 159 5.20 -15.77 -1.81
N VAL A 160 5.33 -14.49 -1.47
CA VAL A 160 5.80 -14.05 -0.14
C VAL A 160 4.67 -14.08 0.90
N SER A 161 3.49 -13.58 0.57
CA SER A 161 2.38 -13.45 1.53
C SER A 161 1.78 -14.79 1.96
N LEU A 162 1.61 -15.74 1.05
CA LEU A 162 1.02 -17.06 1.35
C LEU A 162 1.77 -17.84 2.44
N PRO A 163 3.11 -18.07 2.36
CA PRO A 163 3.82 -18.80 3.40
C PRO A 163 3.84 -18.04 4.73
N LEU A 164 3.86 -16.71 4.71
CA LEU A 164 3.78 -15.91 5.94
C LEU A 164 2.43 -16.10 6.64
N LEU A 165 1.32 -16.06 5.89
CA LEU A 165 -0.02 -16.32 6.43
C LEU A 165 -0.14 -17.74 7.01
N LYS A 166 0.37 -18.76 6.30
CA LYS A 166 0.38 -20.14 6.79
C LYS A 166 1.19 -20.29 8.09
N LYS A 167 2.37 -19.65 8.16
CA LYS A 167 3.19 -19.62 9.39
C LYS A 167 2.48 -18.93 10.55
N LEU A 168 1.76 -17.84 10.29
CA LEU A 168 1.03 -17.08 11.32
C LEU A 168 -0.11 -17.90 11.94
N ILE A 169 -0.83 -18.69 11.15
CA ILE A 169 -1.88 -19.59 11.65
C ILE A 169 -1.26 -20.69 12.50
N ARG A 170 -0.26 -21.39 11.97
CA ARG A 170 0.41 -22.49 12.68
C ARG A 170 0.98 -22.06 14.02
N LYS A 171 1.62 -20.88 14.10
CA LYS A 171 2.18 -20.37 15.36
C LYS A 171 1.10 -20.15 16.43
N LYS A 172 -0.10 -19.75 16.01
CA LYS A 172 -1.21 -19.46 16.91
C LYS A 172 -1.92 -20.72 17.41
N GLU A 173 -2.00 -21.77 16.58
CA GLU A 173 -2.50 -23.08 17.01
C GLU A 173 -1.58 -23.73 18.07
N VAL A 174 -0.29 -23.43 18.03
CA VAL A 174 0.72 -23.95 18.98
C VAL A 174 0.79 -23.14 20.29
N THR A 175 0.18 -21.95 20.36
CA THR A 175 0.17 -21.10 21.57
C THR A 175 -1.27 -20.98 22.09
N PRO A 176 -1.69 -21.82 23.07
CA PRO A 176 -3.03 -21.74 23.67
C PRO A 176 -3.31 -20.41 24.37
#